data_AF-A0A4U0NMF3-F1
#
_entry.id   AF-A0A4U0NMF3-F1
#
_cell.length_a   1.000
_cell.length_b   1.000
_cell.length_c   1.000
_cell.angle_alpha   90.00
_cell.angle_beta   90.00
_cell.angle_gamma   90.00
#
_symmetry.space_group_name_H-M   'P 1'
#
loop_
_entity.id
_entity.type
_entity.pdbx_description
1 polymer ?
#
loop_
_entity_poly.entity_id
_entity_poly.type
_entity_poly.pdbx_seq_one_letter_code
_entity_poly.pdbx_strand_id
1 'polypeptide(L)' 'MTGRPQRITGALYVDTGQEVRSVRWIKPPRARYECLLCRTVEGPVTGAEAVARFVATIRTDHPTRCTANYKGVQAA' A
#
# COMPACT_ATOMS: atom_id res chain seq x y z
N MET A 1 19.21 21.66 -11.89
CA MET A 1 18.09 20.87 -11.34
C MET A 1 18.08 19.50 -12.04
N THR A 2 18.83 18.52 -11.53
CA THR A 2 18.91 17.16 -12.10
C THR A 2 18.23 16.19 -11.15
N GLY A 3 16.89 16.19 -11.14
CA GLY A 3 16.12 15.16 -10.44
C GLY A 3 16.03 13.92 -11.33
N ARG A 4 16.49 12.75 -10.84
CA ARG A 4 16.13 11.47 -11.46
C ARG A 4 14.60 11.37 -11.51
N PRO A 5 14.01 10.91 -12.62
CA PRO A 5 12.57 10.69 -12.68
C PRO A 5 12.18 9.70 -11.58
N GLN A 6 11.30 10.14 -10.68
CA GLN A 6 10.73 9.28 -9.63
C GLN A 6 9.72 8.35 -10.29
N ARG A 7 9.86 7.05 -10.03
CA ARG A 7 9.02 6.02 -10.63
C ARG A 7 8.01 5.51 -9.60
N ILE A 8 6.74 5.56 -9.94
CA ILE A 8 5.68 4.94 -9.13
C ILE A 8 5.65 3.44 -9.46
N THR A 9 5.86 2.59 -8.44
CA THR A 9 5.94 1.13 -8.57
C THR A 9 4.75 0.40 -7.95
N GLY A 10 3.95 1.10 -7.15
CA GLY A 10 2.81 0.56 -6.43
C GLY A 10 1.94 1.67 -5.85
N ALA A 11 0.74 1.31 -5.40
CA ALA A 11 -0.20 2.19 -4.73
C ALA A 11 -0.62 1.57 -3.41
N LEU A 12 -0.44 2.32 -2.32
CA LEU A 12 -0.93 1.96 -0.99
C LEU A 12 -2.17 2.79 -0.69
N TYR A 13 -3.31 2.12 -0.52
CA TYR A 13 -4.57 2.74 -0.14
C TYR A 13 -4.76 2.54 1.36
N VAL A 14 -4.95 3.64 2.09
CA VAL A 14 -5.26 3.62 3.52
C VAL A 14 -6.53 4.44 3.73
N ASP A 15 -7.57 3.78 4.20
CA ASP A 15 -8.77 4.40 4.75
C ASP A 15 -8.58 4.46 6.27
N THR A 16 -8.52 5.67 6.83
CA THR A 16 -8.30 5.86 8.27
C THR A 16 -9.53 5.52 9.11
N GLY A 17 -10.65 5.19 8.48
CA GLY A 17 -11.89 4.89 9.18
C GLY A 17 -12.49 6.12 9.85
N GLN A 18 -13.45 5.86 10.74
CA GLN A 18 -14.14 6.86 11.55
C GLN A 18 -14.33 6.33 12.97
N GLU A 19 -13.88 7.12 13.94
CA GLU A 19 -13.92 6.79 15.36
C GLU A 19 -14.86 7.75 16.11
N VAL A 20 -15.56 7.24 17.12
CA VAL A 20 -16.38 8.03 18.05
C VAL A 20 -15.67 8.13 19.37
N ARG A 21 -15.40 9.39 19.78
CA ARG A 21 -14.84 9.75 21.08
C ARG A 21 -13.56 8.99 21.46
N SER A 22 -12.81 8.48 20.50
CA SER A 22 -11.61 7.66 20.74
C SER A 22 -11.85 6.37 21.54
N VAL A 23 -13.08 5.84 21.52
CA VAL A 23 -13.45 4.60 22.25
C VAL A 23 -13.98 3.52 21.32
N ARG A 24 -14.63 3.89 20.21
CA ARG A 24 -15.28 2.92 19.32
C ARG A 24 -15.19 3.33 17.86
N TRP A 25 -14.85 2.36 17.01
CA TRP A 25 -14.93 2.50 15.57
C TRP A 25 -16.38 2.44 15.07
N ILE A 26 -16.82 3.47 14.34
CA ILE A 26 -18.00 3.39 13.46
C ILE A 26 -17.62 2.63 12.20
N LYS A 27 -16.48 3.03 11.62
CA LYS A 27 -15.89 2.39 10.47
C LYS A 27 -14.43 2.11 10.81
N PRO A 28 -14.01 0.84 10.96
CA PRO A 28 -12.62 0.55 11.26
C PRO A 28 -11.72 0.97 10.09
N PRO A 29 -10.47 1.36 10.36
CA PRO A 29 -9.51 1.67 9.31
C PRO A 29 -9.23 0.45 8.46
N ARG A 30 -8.89 0.67 7.19
CA ARG A 30 -8.62 -0.38 6.21
C ARG A 30 -7.43 -0.03 5.35
N ALA A 31 -6.68 -1.03 4.91
CA ALA A 31 -5.59 -0.81 3.98
C ALA A 31 -5.50 -1.91 2.92
N ARG A 32 -5.05 -1.53 1.73
CA ARG A 32 -4.80 -2.39 0.57
C ARG A 32 -3.56 -1.90 -0.15
N TYR A 33 -2.73 -2.80 -0.63
CA TYR A 33 -1.60 -2.47 -1.49
C TYR A 33 -1.78 -3.10 -2.86
N GLU A 34 -1.46 -2.33 -3.90
CA GLU A 34 -1.47 -2.76 -5.30
C GLU A 34 -0.08 -2.53 -5.89
N CYS A 35 0.61 -3.60 -6.26
CA CYS A 35 1.90 -3.49 -6.95
C CYS A 35 1.67 -3.29 -8.45
N LEU A 36 2.20 -2.22 -9.01
CA LEU A 36 2.13 -1.97 -10.45
C LEU A 36 3.17 -2.77 -11.24
N LEU A 37 4.17 -3.34 -10.57
CA LEU A 37 5.20 -4.18 -11.19
C LEU A 37 4.70 -5.61 -11.41
N CYS A 38 4.34 -6.32 -10.33
CA CYS A 38 3.91 -7.71 -10.40
C CYS A 38 2.39 -7.89 -10.49
N ARG A 39 1.61 -6.80 -10.48
CA ARG A 39 0.13 -6.79 -10.46
C ARG A 39 -0.50 -7.48 -9.25
N THR A 40 0.29 -7.84 -8.24
CA THR A 40 -0.23 -8.42 -7.00
C THR A 40 -1.01 -7.39 -6.20
N VAL A 41 -2.13 -7.83 -5.63
CA VAL A 41 -2.92 -7.07 -4.66
C VAL A 41 -2.80 -7.76 -3.31
N GLU A 42 -2.43 -7.00 -2.28
CA GLU A 42 -2.33 -7.50 -0.90
C GLU A 42 -3.34 -6.79 0.01
N GLY A 43 -3.97 -7.57 0.89
CA GLY A 43 -5.11 -7.12 1.69
C GLY A 43 -6.47 -7.41 1.00
N PRO A 44 -7.55 -6.69 1.35
CA PRO A 44 -7.59 -5.61 2.34
C PRO A 44 -7.47 -6.12 3.78
N VAL A 45 -6.75 -5.39 4.62
CA VAL A 45 -6.76 -5.58 6.09
C VAL A 45 -7.68 -4.56 6.75
N THR A 46 -8.24 -4.90 7.91
CA THR A 46 -9.15 -4.03 8.68
C THR A 46 -8.70 -3.96 10.14
N GLY A 47 -8.80 -2.78 10.77
CA GLY A 47 -8.43 -2.52 12.16
C GLY A 47 -7.11 -1.78 12.31
N ALA A 48 -7.00 -0.89 13.29
CA ALA A 48 -5.89 0.08 13.38
C ALA A 48 -4.51 -0.60 13.51
N GLU A 49 -4.39 -1.57 14.41
CA GLU A 49 -3.16 -2.32 14.61
C GLU A 49 -2.79 -3.15 13.37
N ALA A 50 -3.76 -3.82 12.77
CA ALA A 50 -3.55 -4.62 11.56
C ALA A 50 -3.13 -3.75 10.37
N VAL A 51 -3.73 -2.57 10.21
CA VAL A 51 -3.34 -1.58 9.19
C VAL A 51 -1.92 -1.09 9.43
N ALA A 52 -1.56 -0.70 10.66
CA ALA A 52 -0.21 -0.24 10.99
C ALA A 52 0.84 -1.32 10.69
N ARG A 53 0.59 -2.56 11.11
CA ARG A 53 1.45 -3.72 10.83
C ARG A 53 1.55 -3.98 9.33
N PHE A 54 0.43 -3.98 8.61
CA PHE A 54 0.39 -4.19 7.16
C PHE A 54 1.22 -3.15 6.41
N VAL A 55 1.08 -1.85 6.74
CA VAL A 55 1.86 -0.79 6.09
C VAL A 55 3.37 -0.97 6.34
N ALA A 56 3.76 -1.35 7.56
CA ALA A 56 5.16 -1.65 7.86
C ALA A 56 5.67 -2.85 7.05
N THR A 57 4.92 -3.96 7.05
CA THR A 57 5.28 -5.20 6.35
C THR A 57 5.35 -5.00 4.84
N ILE A 58 4.41 -4.31 4.22
CA ILE A 58 4.43 -4.09 2.76
C ILE A 58 5.67 -3.32 2.33
N ARG A 59 6.12 -2.35 3.12
CA ARG A 59 7.32 -1.56 2.82
C ARG A 59 8.60 -2.40 2.89
N THR A 60 8.67 -3.40 3.77
CA THR A 60 9.87 -4.22 3.96
C THR A 60 9.86 -5.49 3.11
N ASP A 61 8.73 -6.18 3.08
CA ASP A 61 8.65 -7.56 2.59
C ASP A 61 8.28 -7.63 1.11
N HIS A 62 7.36 -6.78 0.65
CA HIS A 62 6.94 -6.82 -0.74
C HIS A 62 8.12 -6.65 -1.73
N PRO A 63 9.08 -5.72 -1.51
CA PRO A 63 10.26 -5.61 -2.37
C PRO A 63 11.09 -6.89 -2.46
N THR A 64 11.11 -7.70 -1.40
CA THR A 64 11.88 -8.97 -1.39
C THR A 64 11.19 -10.09 -2.16
N ARG A 65 9.85 -10.02 -2.28
CA ARG A 65 9.01 -11.04 -2.94
C ARG A 65 8.61 -10.63 -4.35
N CYS A 66 8.69 -9.35 -4.69
CA CYS A 66 8.38 -8.83 -6.00
C CYS A 66 9.49 -9.24 -7.00
N THR A 67 9.33 -10.39 -7.62
CA THR A 67 10.24 -10.91 -8.66
C THR A 67 10.06 -10.22 -10.01
N ALA A 68 9.04 -9.35 -10.16
CA ALA A 68 8.80 -8.61 -11.38
C ALA A 68 9.82 -7.47 -11.54
N ASN A 69 10.70 -7.61 -12.53
CA ASN A 69 11.43 -6.48 -13.08
C ASN A 69 10.51 -5.69 -14.02
N TYR A 70 10.50 -4.37 -13.86
CA TYR A 70 9.68 -3.49 -14.66
C TYR A 70 9.99 -3.65 -16.17
N LYS A 71 9.01 -4.08 -16.95
CA LYS A 71 8.95 -3.81 -18.40
C LYS A 71 8.02 -2.62 -18.60
N GLY A 72 8.53 -1.53 -19.17
CA GLY A 72 7.78 -0.30 -19.45
C GLY A 72 6.41 -0.50 -20.04
N VAL A 73 5.38 -0.02 -19.35
CA VAL A 73 4.30 0.70 -20.02
C VAL A 73 4.86 2.10 -20.27
N GLN A 74 5.34 2.33 -21.49
CA GLN A 74 5.54 3.67 -22.02
C GLN A 74 4.14 4.27 -22.24
N ALA A 75 3.90 5.47 -21.69
CA ALA A 75 2.76 6.26 -22.07
C ALA A 75 2.87 6.58 -23.57
N ALA A 76 1.78 6.31 -24.31
CA ALA A 76 1.62 6.66 -25.72
C ALA A 76 1.38 8.16 -25.90
#